data_AF-A0A3B0U294-F1
#
_entry.id   AF-A0A3B0U294-F1
#
_cell.length_a   1.000
_cell.length_b   1.000
_cell.length_c   1.000
_cell.angle_alpha   90.00
_cell.angle_beta   90.00
_cell.angle_gamma   90.00
#
_symmetry.space_group_name_H-M   'P 1'
#
loop_
_entity.id
_entity.type
_entity.pdbx_description
1 polymer ?
#
loop_
_entity_poly.entity_id
_entity_poly.type
_entity_poly.pdbx_seq_one_letter_code
_entity_poly.pdbx_strand_id
1 'polypeptide(L)'
;MKKKCLTLCFLVFSLIQLIKAQTSNELWSPISESSKNISNKVEKDNELSKLKLFSLNLELLKNKLNTSTKRGIKGGEYSTVITFPNENEELIEFEVFETATMVGGLQNKFTDIKTYTGKSIEENNYSIRFSISKIGLKAKVLRNKDYSIIIERLNSTRNVYKVYSDIESDVESFSCETEDKFSNSFIKSAIKQQNYQKVASTGGLRIYKIAVATTGELSQEILNQNNIGSNASISYKKEIILSALVDKINTANAIFERDLSLKFVLIENELDLIFIDPESDPFSIENKFILIEEIQPVMDDILKNIDYDLGHLVGTNACGGLASPYALCSPTKAKGISSFWGPLFVHEIGHQL
;
A
#
# COMPACT_ATOMS: atom_id res chain seq x y z
N MET A 1 -50.93 -45.06 3.67
CA MET A 1 -49.99 -44.44 4.64
C MET A 1 -48.57 -44.25 4.08
N LYS A 2 -47.98 -45.24 3.37
CA LYS A 2 -46.62 -45.13 2.81
C LYS A 2 -46.37 -43.95 1.85
N LYS A 3 -47.34 -43.59 0.98
CA LYS A 3 -47.19 -42.45 0.05
C LYS A 3 -47.14 -41.08 0.74
N LYS A 4 -47.90 -40.88 1.83
CA LYS A 4 -47.90 -39.63 2.62
C LYS A 4 -46.59 -39.43 3.40
N CYS A 5 -45.97 -40.53 3.86
CA CYS A 5 -44.67 -40.49 4.53
C CYS A 5 -43.54 -40.08 3.55
N LEU A 6 -43.60 -40.58 2.31
CA LEU A 6 -42.62 -40.26 1.27
C LEU A 6 -42.69 -38.79 0.83
N THR A 7 -43.90 -38.21 0.75
CA THR A 7 -44.09 -36.79 0.42
C THR A 7 -43.61 -35.88 1.54
N LEU A 8 -43.79 -36.28 2.80
CA LEU A 8 -43.30 -35.55 3.96
C LEU A 8 -41.77 -35.56 4.04
N CYS A 9 -41.12 -36.69 3.74
CA CYS A 9 -39.66 -36.76 3.66
C CYS A 9 -39.09 -35.89 2.53
N PHE A 10 -39.76 -35.80 1.37
CA PHE A 10 -39.33 -34.94 0.26
C PHE A 10 -39.46 -33.45 0.57
N LEU A 11 -40.52 -33.04 1.29
CA LEU A 11 -40.70 -31.66 1.75
C LEU A 11 -39.71 -31.26 2.85
N VAL A 12 -39.36 -32.18 3.74
CA VAL A 12 -38.32 -31.94 4.76
C VAL A 12 -36.94 -31.85 4.10
N PHE A 13 -36.65 -32.68 3.10
CA PHE A 13 -35.38 -32.62 2.36
C PHE A 13 -35.25 -31.35 1.51
N SER A 14 -36.35 -30.83 0.93
CA SER A 14 -36.34 -29.55 0.20
C SER A 14 -36.20 -28.34 1.13
N LEU A 15 -36.76 -28.38 2.35
CA LEU A 15 -36.53 -27.34 3.36
C LEU A 15 -35.08 -27.29 3.85
N ILE A 16 -34.40 -28.44 3.99
CA ILE A 16 -33.00 -28.50 4.42
C ILE A 16 -32.05 -27.92 3.34
N GLN A 17 -32.40 -28.06 2.06
CA GLN A 17 -31.65 -27.46 0.94
C GLN A 17 -31.81 -25.92 0.88
N LEU A 18 -32.97 -25.39 1.29
CA LEU A 18 -33.23 -23.94 1.33
C LEU A 18 -32.47 -23.23 2.47
N ILE A 19 -32.18 -23.91 3.59
CA ILE A 19 -31.43 -23.33 4.71
C ILE A 19 -29.94 -23.13 4.36
N LYS A 20 -29.36 -23.95 3.46
CA LYS A 20 -27.99 -23.76 2.98
C LYS A 20 -27.84 -22.65 1.93
N ALA A 21 -28.95 -22.14 1.39
CA ALA A 21 -28.97 -21.15 0.31
C ALA A 21 -29.19 -19.72 0.80
N GLN A 22 -29.39 -19.49 2.10
CA GLN A 22 -29.60 -18.16 2.67
C GLN A 22 -28.35 -17.70 3.44
N THR A 23 -27.70 -16.66 2.89
CA THR A 23 -26.60 -15.85 3.45
C THR A 23 -25.24 -16.55 3.63
N SER A 24 -24.42 -16.60 2.58
CA SER A 24 -22.97 -16.69 2.78
C SER A 24 -22.48 -15.34 3.33
N ASN A 25 -22.48 -15.21 4.66
CA ASN A 25 -21.91 -14.07 5.40
C ASN A 25 -20.37 -14.15 5.45
N GLU A 26 -19.76 -14.75 4.43
CA GLU A 26 -18.34 -14.98 4.33
C GLU A 26 -17.62 -13.68 3.96
N LEU A 27 -16.46 -13.45 4.57
CA LEU A 27 -15.64 -12.29 4.26
C LEU A 27 -15.00 -12.43 2.88
N TRP A 28 -14.47 -13.62 2.61
CA TRP A 28 -13.81 -13.98 1.36
C TRP A 28 -14.52 -15.18 0.75
N SER A 29 -14.79 -15.13 -0.55
CA SER A 29 -15.30 -16.28 -1.30
C SER A 29 -14.44 -16.51 -2.54
N PRO A 30 -13.86 -17.71 -2.74
CA PRO A 30 -13.04 -18.00 -3.90
C PRO A 30 -13.85 -17.94 -5.19
N ILE A 31 -13.25 -17.42 -6.26
CA ILE A 31 -13.88 -17.31 -7.58
C ILE A 31 -13.48 -18.51 -8.42
N SER A 32 -14.46 -19.36 -8.75
CA SER A 32 -14.22 -20.57 -9.53
C SER A 32 -13.74 -20.27 -10.96
N GLU A 33 -12.95 -21.18 -11.50
CA GLU A 33 -12.35 -21.07 -12.84
C GLU A 33 -13.38 -20.85 -13.97
N SER A 34 -14.58 -21.43 -13.85
CA SER A 34 -15.68 -21.25 -14.80
C SER A 34 -16.26 -19.83 -14.82
N SER A 35 -16.18 -19.12 -13.68
CA SER A 35 -16.64 -17.73 -13.55
C SER A 35 -15.56 -16.69 -13.92
N LYS A 36 -14.28 -17.10 -14.03
CA LYS A 36 -13.18 -16.24 -14.51
C LYS A 36 -13.42 -15.75 -15.94
N ASN A 37 -14.07 -16.56 -16.79
CA ASN A 37 -14.45 -16.18 -18.16
C ASN A 37 -15.50 -15.06 -18.23
N ILE A 38 -16.28 -14.82 -17.16
CA ILE A 38 -17.30 -13.76 -17.09
C ILE A 38 -16.68 -12.42 -16.62
N SER A 39 -15.48 -12.45 -16.03
CA SER A 39 -14.72 -11.24 -15.69
C SER A 39 -14.05 -10.60 -16.91
N ASN A 40 -13.95 -11.33 -18.03
CA ASN A 40 -13.18 -10.94 -19.19
C ASN A 40 -13.98 -10.03 -20.15
N LYS A 41 -13.92 -8.73 -19.88
CA LYS A 41 -14.01 -7.73 -20.94
C LYS A 41 -12.86 -6.71 -20.92
N VAL A 42 -11.84 -6.95 -20.10
CA VAL A 42 -10.62 -6.13 -20.02
C VAL A 42 -9.45 -7.09 -19.85
N GLU A 43 -8.45 -6.91 -20.70
CA GLU A 43 -7.15 -7.61 -20.77
C GLU A 43 -7.12 -9.02 -21.39
N LYS A 44 -6.51 -9.08 -22.59
CA LYS A 44 -5.93 -10.29 -23.16
C LYS A 44 -4.67 -10.59 -22.33
N ASP A 45 -4.76 -11.50 -21.38
CA ASP A 45 -3.56 -12.18 -20.90
C ASP A 45 -3.84 -13.62 -20.53
N ASN A 46 -3.04 -14.53 -21.10
CA ASN A 46 -3.02 -15.95 -20.74
C ASN A 46 -2.58 -16.16 -19.27
N GLU A 47 -2.12 -15.11 -18.59
CA GLU A 47 -1.64 -15.07 -17.20
C GLU A 47 -2.77 -15.13 -16.15
N LEU A 48 -3.97 -14.64 -16.48
CA LEU A 48 -5.13 -14.62 -15.57
C LEU A 48 -5.60 -16.01 -15.12
N SER A 49 -5.29 -17.04 -15.91
CA SER A 49 -5.60 -18.44 -15.57
C SER A 49 -4.86 -18.92 -14.32
N LYS A 50 -3.62 -18.42 -14.09
CA LYS A 50 -2.79 -18.76 -12.93
C LYS A 50 -3.16 -17.97 -11.67
N LEU A 51 -3.85 -16.84 -11.81
CA LEU A 51 -4.17 -15.97 -10.68
C LEU A 51 -5.22 -16.60 -9.75
N LYS A 52 -4.95 -16.55 -8.44
CA LYS A 52 -5.89 -16.90 -7.39
C LYS A 52 -6.80 -15.72 -7.13
N LEU A 53 -8.10 -15.89 -7.33
CA LEU A 53 -9.08 -14.81 -7.31
C LEU A 53 -10.11 -15.02 -6.20
N PHE A 54 -10.38 -13.94 -5.46
CA PHE A 54 -11.35 -13.92 -4.37
C PHE A 54 -12.31 -12.74 -4.51
N SER A 55 -13.56 -12.96 -4.11
CA SER A 55 -14.54 -11.89 -3.89
C SER A 55 -14.48 -11.47 -2.42
N LEU A 56 -14.38 -10.17 -2.16
CA LEU A 56 -14.39 -9.59 -0.81
C LEU A 56 -15.74 -8.94 -0.51
N ASN A 57 -16.33 -9.29 0.64
CA ASN A 57 -17.41 -8.51 1.23
C ASN A 57 -16.83 -7.29 1.98
N LEU A 58 -16.58 -6.21 1.24
CA LEU A 58 -15.93 -5.01 1.77
C LEU A 58 -16.72 -4.32 2.89
N GLU A 59 -18.05 -4.34 2.80
CA GLU A 59 -18.91 -3.75 3.84
C GLU A 59 -18.86 -4.57 5.14
N LEU A 60 -18.86 -5.91 5.03
CA LEU A 60 -18.65 -6.78 6.18
C LEU A 60 -17.26 -6.56 6.80
N LEU A 61 -16.21 -6.38 5.98
CA LEU A 61 -14.87 -6.07 6.47
C LEU A 61 -14.85 -4.77 7.28
N LYS A 62 -15.39 -3.67 6.72
CA LYS A 62 -15.48 -2.38 7.39
C LYS A 62 -16.24 -2.48 8.71
N ASN A 63 -17.37 -3.20 8.72
CA ASN A 63 -18.17 -3.40 9.93
C ASN A 63 -17.40 -4.13 11.03
N LYS A 64 -16.61 -5.17 10.68
CA LYS A 64 -15.74 -5.84 11.65
C LYS A 64 -14.67 -4.89 12.19
N LEU A 65 -14.03 -4.11 11.31
CA LEU A 65 -12.92 -3.22 11.67
C LEU A 65 -13.33 -1.95 12.42
N ASN A 66 -14.60 -1.53 12.34
CA ASN A 66 -15.11 -0.41 13.13
C ASN A 66 -14.99 -0.62 14.65
N THR A 67 -14.76 -1.86 15.10
CA THR A 67 -14.52 -2.20 16.52
C THR A 67 -13.03 -2.20 16.92
N SER A 68 -12.11 -2.03 15.97
CA SER A 68 -10.66 -2.10 16.23
C SER A 68 -10.11 -0.80 16.84
N THR A 69 -9.16 -0.93 17.76
CA THR A 69 -8.48 0.22 18.39
C THR A 69 -7.17 0.61 17.67
N LYS A 70 -6.70 1.84 17.91
CA LYS A 70 -5.42 2.34 17.40
C LYS A 70 -4.23 1.75 18.16
N ARG A 71 -3.19 1.32 17.43
CA ARG A 71 -1.92 0.85 17.99
C ARG A 71 -1.28 1.89 18.91
N GLY A 72 -0.79 1.47 20.07
CA GLY A 72 0.06 2.30 20.95
C GLY A 72 -0.66 3.03 22.07
N ILE A 73 -1.98 2.85 22.21
CA ILE A 73 -2.70 3.27 23.42
C ILE A 73 -2.42 2.22 24.51
N LYS A 74 -1.68 2.59 25.56
CA LYS A 74 -1.48 1.73 26.75
C LYS A 74 -2.87 1.35 27.31
N GLY A 75 -3.22 0.07 27.26
CA GLY A 75 -4.51 -0.45 27.73
C GLY A 75 -5.58 -0.69 26.64
N GLY A 76 -5.22 -0.73 25.35
CA GLY A 76 -6.15 -1.07 24.27
C GLY A 76 -6.54 -2.55 24.25
N GLU A 77 -7.60 -2.92 24.96
CA GLU A 77 -8.15 -4.28 25.09
C GLU A 77 -8.93 -4.78 23.86
N TYR A 78 -8.88 -4.10 22.71
CA TYR A 78 -9.71 -4.44 21.54
C TYR A 78 -8.90 -4.50 20.25
N SER A 79 -8.31 -5.67 20.03
CA SER A 79 -7.90 -6.14 18.71
C SER A 79 -9.09 -6.83 18.02
N THR A 80 -9.10 -6.82 16.69
CA THR A 80 -10.12 -7.54 15.91
C THR A 80 -9.46 -8.69 15.19
N VAL A 81 -10.11 -9.85 15.15
CA VAL A 81 -9.64 -10.98 14.34
C VAL A 81 -10.24 -10.90 12.94
N ILE A 82 -9.38 -10.85 11.93
CA ILE A 82 -9.76 -10.80 10.51
C ILE A 82 -9.00 -11.89 9.76
N THR A 83 -9.69 -12.55 8.83
CA THR A 83 -9.08 -13.54 7.95
C THR A 83 -8.66 -12.96 6.62
N PHE A 84 -7.54 -13.44 6.07
CA PHE A 84 -7.05 -13.12 4.73
C PHE A 84 -6.61 -14.39 4.00
N PRO A 85 -6.89 -14.52 2.69
CA PRO A 85 -6.40 -15.65 1.89
C PRO A 85 -4.90 -15.58 1.65
N ASN A 86 -4.27 -16.76 1.56
CA ASN A 86 -2.89 -16.93 1.08
C ASN A 86 -2.87 -17.44 -0.38
N GLU A 87 -1.67 -17.64 -0.92
CA GLU A 87 -1.43 -18.16 -2.27
C GLU A 87 -1.99 -19.58 -2.50
N ASN A 88 -2.20 -20.34 -1.41
CA ASN A 88 -2.74 -21.71 -1.42
C ASN A 88 -4.26 -21.73 -1.23
N GLU A 89 -4.92 -20.57 -1.27
CA GLU A 89 -6.36 -20.38 -1.04
C GLU A 89 -6.83 -20.67 0.39
N GLU A 90 -5.90 -20.79 1.34
CA GLU A 90 -6.19 -20.96 2.77
C GLU A 90 -6.38 -19.60 3.44
N LEU A 91 -7.28 -19.54 4.43
CA LEU A 91 -7.53 -18.33 5.19
C LEU A 91 -6.67 -18.30 6.46
N ILE A 92 -5.86 -17.27 6.60
CA ILE A 92 -5.02 -17.02 7.79
C ILE A 92 -5.73 -16.01 8.68
N GLU A 93 -5.85 -16.33 9.98
CA GLU A 93 -6.39 -15.42 11.00
C GLU A 93 -5.32 -14.46 11.52
N PHE A 94 -5.64 -13.16 11.51
CA PHE A 94 -4.80 -12.10 12.04
C PHE A 94 -5.51 -11.33 13.14
N GLU A 95 -4.80 -11.12 14.24
CA GLU A 95 -5.14 -10.13 15.23
C GLU A 95 -4.67 -8.75 14.72
N VAL A 96 -5.61 -7.85 14.40
CA VAL A 96 -5.32 -6.57 13.73
C VAL A 96 -5.70 -5.36 14.58
N PHE A 97 -4.97 -4.27 14.34
CA PHE A 97 -5.19 -2.96 14.96
C PHE A 97 -4.93 -1.83 13.96
N GLU A 98 -5.61 -0.70 14.15
CA GLU A 98 -5.43 0.48 13.29
C GLU A 98 -4.04 1.08 13.52
N THR A 99 -3.38 1.50 12.44
CA THR A 99 -2.05 2.11 12.45
C THR A 99 -2.08 3.34 11.56
N ALA A 100 -1.42 4.43 11.94
CA ALA A 100 -1.44 5.66 11.13
C ALA A 100 -0.49 5.58 9.93
N THR A 101 -0.91 6.02 8.75
CA THR A 101 0.00 6.25 7.59
C THR A 101 0.03 7.73 7.18
N MET A 102 -0.78 8.55 7.84
CA MET A 102 -0.85 10.00 7.68
C MET A 102 -0.69 10.65 9.05
N VAL A 103 -0.18 11.89 9.09
CA VAL A 103 -0.26 12.71 10.30
C VAL A 103 -1.71 12.97 10.70
N GLY A 104 -1.93 13.31 11.97
CA GLY A 104 -3.28 13.38 12.55
C GLY A 104 -4.24 14.33 11.84
N GLY A 105 -3.80 15.51 11.39
CA GLY A 105 -4.68 16.46 10.69
C GLY A 105 -5.12 15.97 9.31
N LEU A 106 -4.18 15.44 8.52
CA LEU A 106 -4.49 14.80 7.24
C LEU A 106 -5.42 13.58 7.43
N GLN A 107 -5.14 12.71 8.41
CA GLN A 107 -6.00 11.56 8.71
C GLN A 107 -7.43 11.97 9.11
N ASN A 108 -7.60 13.09 9.82
CA ASN A 108 -8.91 13.61 10.19
C ASN A 108 -9.68 14.19 9.00
N LYS A 109 -9.00 14.65 7.95
CA LYS A 109 -9.62 15.09 6.68
C LYS A 109 -10.08 13.90 5.83
N PHE A 110 -9.32 12.81 5.85
CA PHE A 110 -9.58 11.60 5.04
C PHE A 110 -9.90 10.39 5.92
N THR A 111 -11.03 10.42 6.60
CA THR A 111 -11.45 9.36 7.55
C THR A 111 -11.76 8.01 6.89
N ASP A 112 -12.04 8.02 5.59
CA ASP A 112 -12.36 6.82 4.80
C ASP A 112 -11.10 6.05 4.38
N ILE A 113 -9.91 6.67 4.48
CA ILE A 113 -8.62 6.04 4.18
C ILE A 113 -8.02 5.55 5.49
N LYS A 114 -8.08 4.24 5.73
CA LYS A 114 -7.61 3.62 6.99
C LYS A 114 -6.55 2.57 6.72
N THR A 115 -5.58 2.47 7.61
CA THR A 115 -4.53 1.45 7.54
C THR A 115 -4.45 0.64 8.82
N TYR A 116 -4.13 -0.63 8.68
CA TYR A 116 -4.11 -1.61 9.75
C TYR A 116 -2.84 -2.45 9.66
N THR A 117 -2.44 -2.98 10.80
CA THR A 117 -1.40 -4.01 10.85
C THR A 117 -1.76 -5.05 11.89
N GLY A 118 -1.22 -6.25 11.73
CA GLY A 118 -1.55 -7.36 12.60
C GLY A 118 -0.53 -8.49 12.55
N LYS A 119 -0.72 -9.45 13.43
CA LYS A 119 0.07 -10.68 13.50
C LYS A 119 -0.87 -11.87 13.44
N SER A 120 -0.40 -12.97 12.86
CA SER A 120 -1.20 -14.20 12.85
C SER A 120 -1.31 -14.77 14.26
N ILE A 121 -2.47 -15.35 14.55
CA ILE A 121 -2.79 -15.96 15.85
C ILE A 121 -2.17 -17.35 15.96
N GLU A 122 -2.23 -18.13 14.88
CA GLU A 122 -1.76 -19.52 14.85
C GLU A 122 -0.29 -19.61 14.42
N GLU A 123 0.13 -18.78 13.46
CA GLU A 123 1.44 -18.86 12.84
C GLU A 123 2.28 -17.60 13.15
N ASN A 124 3.07 -17.66 14.24
CA ASN A 124 3.86 -16.51 14.74
C ASN A 124 4.83 -15.86 13.73
N ASN A 125 5.04 -16.46 12.56
CA ASN A 125 5.89 -15.93 11.50
C ASN A 125 5.15 -15.11 10.43
N TYR A 126 3.83 -14.98 10.51
CA TYR A 126 3.07 -14.11 9.62
C TYR A 126 2.74 -12.77 10.26
N SER A 127 2.94 -11.71 9.49
CA SER A 127 2.44 -10.37 9.80
C SER A 127 1.76 -9.78 8.60
N ILE A 128 0.80 -8.89 8.83
CA ILE A 128 0.05 -8.25 7.76
C ILE A 128 0.06 -6.73 7.93
N ARG A 129 0.08 -6.03 6.81
CA ARG A 129 -0.36 -4.65 6.70
C ARG A 129 -1.37 -4.53 5.59
N PHE A 130 -2.44 -3.79 5.83
CA PHE A 130 -3.42 -3.53 4.79
C PHE A 130 -4.06 -2.15 4.95
N SER A 131 -4.61 -1.66 3.86
CA SER A 131 -5.31 -0.39 3.75
C SER A 131 -6.71 -0.62 3.20
N ILE A 132 -7.63 0.26 3.57
CA ILE A 132 -8.99 0.35 3.02
C ILE A 132 -9.24 1.79 2.64
N SER A 133 -9.71 2.01 1.42
CA SER A 133 -10.06 3.32 0.88
C SER A 133 -11.14 3.19 -0.20
N LYS A 134 -11.42 4.27 -0.92
CA LYS A 134 -12.36 4.27 -2.06
C LYS A 134 -11.89 3.42 -3.24
N ILE A 135 -10.58 3.19 -3.38
CA ILE A 135 -10.04 2.34 -4.44
C ILE A 135 -10.11 0.84 -4.11
N GLY A 136 -10.35 0.50 -2.84
CA GLY A 136 -10.57 -0.86 -2.35
C GLY A 136 -9.66 -1.21 -1.19
N LEU A 137 -9.31 -2.50 -1.10
CA LEU A 137 -8.32 -3.01 -0.16
C LEU A 137 -6.98 -3.28 -0.85
N LYS A 138 -5.88 -3.01 -0.16
CA LYS A 138 -4.56 -3.53 -0.52
C LYS A 138 -3.88 -4.08 0.71
N ALA A 139 -3.34 -5.29 0.62
CA ALA A 139 -2.63 -5.94 1.72
C ALA A 139 -1.29 -6.51 1.27
N LYS A 140 -0.32 -6.44 2.18
CA LYS A 140 0.94 -7.18 2.12
C LYS A 140 1.05 -8.05 3.35
N VAL A 141 1.14 -9.35 3.14
CA VAL A 141 1.41 -10.34 4.18
C VAL A 141 2.89 -10.72 4.07
N LEU A 142 3.62 -10.62 5.17
CA LEU A 142 5.00 -11.07 5.27
C LEU A 142 5.04 -12.42 5.96
N ARG A 143 5.75 -13.38 5.36
CA ARG A 143 6.03 -14.71 5.89
C ARG A 143 7.54 -14.89 5.92
N ASN A 144 8.14 -14.91 7.11
CA ASN A 144 9.60 -14.94 7.27
C ASN A 144 10.31 -13.76 6.55
N LYS A 145 11.60 -13.88 6.22
CA LYS A 145 12.41 -12.80 5.63
C LYS A 145 12.16 -12.60 4.13
N ASP A 146 12.00 -13.69 3.39
CA ASP A 146 12.13 -13.67 1.92
C ASP A 146 10.80 -13.85 1.18
N TYR A 147 9.70 -14.10 1.88
CA TYR A 147 8.40 -14.39 1.26
C TYR A 147 7.35 -13.36 1.65
N SER A 148 6.64 -12.85 0.65
CA SER A 148 5.48 -12.01 0.89
C SER A 148 4.36 -12.26 -0.11
N ILE A 149 3.14 -12.08 0.36
CA ILE A 149 1.91 -12.25 -0.42
C ILE A 149 1.30 -10.87 -0.58
N ILE A 150 0.89 -10.55 -1.81
CA ILE A 150 0.16 -9.34 -2.12
C ILE A 150 -1.30 -9.70 -2.39
N ILE A 151 -2.20 -8.95 -1.77
CA ILE A 151 -3.64 -9.02 -2.03
C ILE A 151 -4.06 -7.64 -2.50
N GLU A 152 -4.45 -7.53 -3.76
CA GLU A 152 -4.91 -6.26 -4.32
C GLU A 152 -6.05 -6.48 -5.28
N ARG A 153 -6.81 -5.40 -5.49
CA ARG A 153 -7.99 -5.43 -6.34
C ARG A 153 -7.59 -5.66 -7.80
N LEU A 154 -8.28 -6.57 -8.47
CA LEU A 154 -8.03 -6.88 -9.89
C LEU A 154 -8.54 -5.77 -10.81
N ASN A 155 -9.71 -5.20 -10.53
CA ASN A 155 -10.27 -4.10 -11.30
C ASN A 155 -11.19 -3.22 -10.45
N SER A 156 -11.36 -1.95 -10.83
CA SER A 156 -12.14 -1.00 -10.02
C SER A 156 -13.66 -1.15 -10.14
N THR A 157 -14.17 -2.10 -10.94
CA THR A 157 -15.61 -2.31 -11.14
C THR A 157 -16.22 -3.38 -10.24
N ARG A 158 -15.40 -4.31 -9.70
CA ARG A 158 -15.86 -5.38 -8.80
C ARG A 158 -14.99 -5.49 -7.56
N ASN A 159 -15.52 -6.05 -6.47
CA ASN A 159 -14.73 -6.39 -5.27
C ASN A 159 -13.99 -7.71 -5.47
N VAL A 160 -13.30 -7.84 -6.61
CA VAL A 160 -12.50 -9.01 -6.96
C VAL A 160 -11.04 -8.69 -6.70
N TYR A 161 -10.37 -9.58 -6.00
CA TYR A 161 -9.00 -9.45 -5.54
C TYR A 161 -8.16 -10.59 -6.08
N LYS A 162 -6.96 -10.27 -6.54
CA LYS A 162 -5.93 -11.24 -6.85
C LYS A 162 -5.02 -11.43 -5.64
N VAL A 163 -4.62 -12.67 -5.41
CA VAL A 163 -3.68 -13.08 -4.37
C VAL A 163 -2.50 -13.75 -5.07
N TYR A 164 -1.29 -13.25 -4.83
CA TYR A 164 -0.09 -13.75 -5.47
C TYR A 164 1.15 -13.52 -4.59
N SER A 165 2.20 -14.31 -4.82
CA SER A 165 3.47 -14.11 -4.13
C SER A 165 4.32 -13.06 -4.85
N ASP A 166 5.02 -12.23 -4.07
CA ASP A 166 5.91 -11.16 -4.57
C ASP A 166 7.18 -11.71 -5.25
N ILE A 167 7.45 -13.02 -5.14
CA ILE A 167 8.59 -13.71 -5.78
C ILE A 167 8.23 -14.22 -7.18
N GLU A 168 6.96 -14.51 -7.43
CA GLU A 168 6.49 -15.04 -8.72
C GLU A 168 6.17 -13.94 -9.74
N SER A 169 6.21 -12.67 -9.35
CA SER A 169 6.21 -11.59 -10.33
C SER A 169 7.57 -11.55 -11.03
N ASP A 170 7.59 -11.73 -12.34
CA ASP A 170 8.79 -11.51 -13.16
C ASP A 170 9.34 -10.12 -12.86
N VAL A 171 10.42 -10.07 -12.06
CA VAL A 171 11.12 -8.82 -11.77
C VAL A 171 11.87 -8.48 -13.04
N GLU A 172 11.26 -7.67 -13.91
CA GLU A 172 11.99 -7.03 -15.00
C GLU A 172 13.25 -6.39 -14.42
N SER A 173 14.39 -6.60 -15.10
CA SER A 173 15.66 -6.02 -14.69
C SER A 173 15.54 -4.50 -14.64
N PHE A 174 15.55 -3.91 -13.45
CA PHE A 174 15.58 -2.46 -13.27
C PHE A 174 17.02 -1.97 -13.12
N SER A 175 17.35 -0.85 -13.78
CA SER A 175 18.66 -0.19 -13.63
C SER A 175 18.56 0.86 -12.52
N CYS A 176 19.16 0.57 -11.37
CA CYS A 176 19.35 1.52 -10.29
C CYS A 176 20.70 2.23 -10.46
N GLU A 177 20.71 3.55 -10.31
CA GLU A 177 21.93 4.35 -10.30
C GLU A 177 21.95 5.18 -9.02
N THR A 178 23.15 5.52 -8.55
CA THR A 178 23.37 6.44 -7.43
C THR A 178 24.27 7.56 -7.91
N GLU A 179 24.16 8.75 -7.33
CA GLU A 179 25.12 9.81 -7.63
C GLU A 179 26.52 9.42 -7.10
N ASP A 180 27.47 9.19 -8.01
CA ASP A 180 28.90 8.91 -7.70
C ASP A 180 29.63 10.08 -6.98
N LYS A 181 28.94 11.20 -6.74
CA LYS A 181 29.53 12.42 -6.16
C LYS A 181 29.91 12.26 -4.68
N PHE A 182 29.43 11.22 -4.00
CA PHE A 182 29.88 10.89 -2.64
C PHE A 182 31.21 10.14 -2.67
N SER A 183 32.30 10.87 -2.92
CA SER A 183 33.64 10.33 -2.67
C SER A 183 33.73 9.82 -1.23
N ASN A 184 34.51 8.76 -1.00
CA ASN A 184 34.86 8.27 0.35
C ASN A 184 35.37 9.39 1.30
N SER A 185 35.79 10.54 0.75
CA SER A 185 36.17 11.73 1.52
C SER A 185 34.98 12.49 2.13
N PHE A 186 33.81 12.52 1.48
CA PHE A 186 32.58 13.13 2.02
C PHE A 186 32.02 12.31 3.18
N ILE A 187 31.96 10.98 3.05
CA ILE A 187 31.57 10.08 4.16
C ILE A 187 32.54 10.26 5.35
N LYS A 188 33.85 10.29 5.10
CA LYS A 188 34.85 10.56 6.15
C LYS A 188 34.70 11.94 6.78
N SER A 189 34.29 12.96 6.02
CA SER A 189 34.08 14.33 6.51
C SER A 189 32.78 14.49 7.30
N ALA A 190 31.69 13.87 6.84
CA ALA A 190 30.42 13.82 7.55
C ALA A 190 30.55 13.07 8.89
N ILE A 191 31.30 11.95 8.91
CA ILE A 191 31.65 11.22 10.13
C ILE A 191 32.56 12.06 11.06
N LYS A 192 33.41 12.94 10.52
CA LYS A 192 34.31 13.82 11.30
C LYS A 192 33.65 15.08 11.85
N GLN A 193 32.63 15.62 11.16
CA GLN A 193 31.98 16.88 11.53
C GLN A 193 30.75 16.69 12.41
N GLN A 194 30.12 15.52 12.41
CA GLN A 194 29.12 15.21 13.41
C GLN A 194 29.82 14.71 14.66
N ASN A 195 29.84 15.54 15.71
CA ASN A 195 29.90 15.04 17.08
C ASN A 195 28.66 14.17 17.27
N TYR A 196 28.72 12.90 16.86
CA TYR A 196 27.77 11.89 17.27
C TYR A 196 27.90 11.78 18.79
N GLN A 197 27.16 12.61 19.53
CA GLN A 197 26.70 12.18 20.82
C GLN A 197 26.03 10.85 20.54
N LYS A 198 26.62 9.77 21.06
CA LYS A 198 25.95 8.47 21.16
C LYS A 198 24.69 8.72 21.99
N VAL A 199 23.64 9.21 21.35
CA VAL A 199 22.30 9.15 21.90
C VAL A 199 22.01 7.67 21.89
N ALA A 200 22.02 7.07 23.08
CA ALA A 200 21.63 5.69 23.24
C ALA A 200 20.27 5.52 22.54
N SER A 201 20.22 4.71 21.49
CA SER A 201 18.96 4.36 20.86
C SER A 201 18.14 3.65 21.94
N THR A 202 17.05 4.27 22.40
CA THR A 202 16.26 3.76 23.52
C THR A 202 15.48 2.49 23.18
N GLY A 203 15.73 1.87 22.01
CA GLY A 203 14.99 0.71 21.51
C GLY A 203 13.53 1.07 21.28
N GLY A 204 13.16 1.39 20.04
CA GLY A 204 11.78 1.76 19.75
C GLY A 204 11.53 2.06 18.28
N LEU A 205 10.27 1.96 17.89
CA LEU A 205 9.80 2.31 16.55
C LEU A 205 9.99 3.82 16.33
N ARG A 206 10.81 4.22 15.35
CA ARG A 206 10.97 5.62 14.96
C ARG A 206 9.96 5.97 13.87
N ILE A 207 9.31 7.11 14.00
CA ILE A 207 8.32 7.60 13.05
C ILE A 207 8.88 8.84 12.38
N TYR A 208 9.00 8.81 11.05
CA TYR A 208 9.43 9.94 10.23
C TYR A 208 8.27 10.44 9.37
N LYS A 209 8.19 11.76 9.20
CA LYS A 209 7.27 12.41 8.28
C LYS A 209 7.87 12.38 6.88
N ILE A 210 7.19 11.72 5.96
CA ILE A 210 7.55 11.69 4.55
C ILE A 210 6.63 12.61 3.74
N ALA A 211 7.19 13.32 2.78
CA ALA A 211 6.48 14.11 1.79
C ALA A 211 6.69 13.48 0.41
N VAL A 212 5.62 13.09 -0.28
CA VAL A 212 5.74 12.35 -1.55
C VAL A 212 5.11 13.15 -2.70
N ALA A 213 5.94 13.64 -3.60
CA ALA A 213 5.47 14.27 -4.84
C ALA A 213 5.06 13.21 -5.87
N THR A 214 4.04 13.49 -6.68
CA THR A 214 3.62 12.62 -7.79
C THR A 214 3.65 13.37 -9.11
N THR A 215 4.25 12.83 -10.17
CA THR A 215 4.12 13.45 -11.50
C THR A 215 2.68 13.38 -12.02
N GLY A 216 2.34 14.26 -12.96
CA GLY A 216 1.03 14.30 -13.61
C GLY A 216 0.73 13.03 -14.39
N GLU A 217 1.73 12.42 -15.04
CA GLU A 217 1.56 11.18 -15.80
C GLU A 217 1.19 10.02 -14.88
N LEU A 218 1.88 9.91 -13.73
CA LEU A 218 1.57 8.89 -12.74
C LEU A 218 0.15 9.07 -12.20
N SER A 219 -0.24 10.31 -11.91
CA SER A 219 -1.60 10.61 -11.46
C SER A 219 -2.65 10.20 -12.49
N GLN A 220 -2.42 10.45 -13.78
CA GLN A 220 -3.32 9.98 -14.84
C GLN A 220 -3.37 8.45 -14.91
N GLU A 221 -2.23 7.77 -14.76
CA GLU A 221 -2.20 6.31 -14.74
C GLU A 221 -3.03 5.73 -13.58
N ILE A 222 -2.85 6.25 -12.37
CA ILE A 222 -3.61 5.84 -11.17
C ILE A 222 -5.12 6.09 -11.37
N LEU A 223 -5.50 7.25 -11.92
CA LEU A 223 -6.90 7.59 -12.17
C LEU A 223 -7.52 6.64 -13.21
N ASN A 224 -6.79 6.33 -14.29
CA ASN A 224 -7.21 5.42 -15.34
C ASN A 224 -7.39 3.99 -14.82
N GLN A 225 -6.42 3.46 -14.06
CA GLN A 225 -6.51 2.14 -13.42
C GLN A 225 -7.74 2.03 -12.49
N ASN A 226 -8.14 3.14 -11.88
CA ASN A 226 -9.31 3.21 -11.01
C ASN A 226 -10.62 3.58 -11.73
N ASN A 227 -10.61 3.68 -13.07
CA ASN A 227 -11.76 4.09 -13.90
C ASN A 227 -12.36 5.45 -13.47
N ILE A 228 -11.51 6.40 -13.09
CA ILE A 228 -11.94 7.75 -12.70
C ILE A 228 -11.96 8.64 -13.94
N GLY A 229 -13.16 9.06 -14.35
CA GLY A 229 -13.34 9.89 -15.53
C GLY A 229 -12.73 11.29 -15.41
N SER A 230 -12.40 11.89 -16.55
CA SER A 230 -11.84 13.24 -16.64
C SER A 230 -12.73 14.33 -16.01
N ASN A 231 -14.05 14.13 -15.98
CA ASN A 231 -15.03 15.05 -15.41
C ASN A 231 -15.11 15.02 -13.87
N ALA A 232 -14.39 14.12 -13.20
CA ALA A 232 -14.34 14.10 -11.75
C ALA A 232 -13.70 15.38 -11.18
N SER A 233 -14.16 15.82 -10.00
CA SER A 233 -13.62 17.02 -9.35
C SER A 233 -12.14 16.83 -8.98
N ILE A 234 -11.37 17.93 -8.98
CA ILE A 234 -9.94 17.90 -8.61
C ILE A 234 -9.73 17.31 -7.22
N SER A 235 -10.57 17.70 -6.25
CA SER A 235 -10.50 17.15 -4.89
C SER A 235 -10.71 15.64 -4.86
N TYR A 236 -11.64 15.12 -5.64
CA TYR A 236 -11.88 13.68 -5.70
C TYR A 236 -10.72 12.94 -6.37
N LYS A 237 -10.18 13.48 -7.46
CA LYS A 237 -8.99 12.92 -8.11
C LYS A 237 -7.79 12.84 -7.16
N LYS A 238 -7.51 13.92 -6.43
CA LYS A 238 -6.42 13.94 -5.43
C LYS A 238 -6.65 12.97 -4.27
N GLU A 239 -7.88 12.75 -3.85
CA GLU A 239 -8.21 11.73 -2.83
C GLU A 239 -7.91 10.30 -3.32
N ILE A 240 -8.21 10.00 -4.58
CA ILE A 240 -7.88 8.70 -5.20
C ILE A 240 -6.37 8.50 -5.25
N ILE A 241 -5.61 9.53 -5.65
CA ILE A 241 -4.15 9.47 -5.71
C ILE A 241 -3.55 9.35 -4.29
N LEU A 242 -4.07 10.11 -3.33
CA LEU A 242 -3.67 9.98 -1.92
C LEU A 242 -3.92 8.57 -1.38
N SER A 243 -5.03 7.92 -1.77
CA SER A 243 -5.31 6.53 -1.39
C SER A 243 -4.22 5.58 -1.92
N ALA A 244 -3.78 5.78 -3.17
CA ALA A 244 -2.68 4.99 -3.75
C ALA A 244 -1.34 5.26 -3.05
N LEU A 245 -1.04 6.52 -2.70
CA LEU A 245 0.15 6.86 -1.90
C LEU A 245 0.12 6.20 -0.52
N VAL A 246 -1.04 6.22 0.16
CA VAL A 246 -1.23 5.52 1.44
C VAL A 246 -1.00 4.02 1.29
N ASP A 247 -1.51 3.39 0.23
CA ASP A 247 -1.25 1.98 -0.06
C ASP A 247 0.25 1.70 -0.23
N LYS A 248 0.96 2.58 -0.97
CA LYS A 248 2.40 2.47 -1.19
C LYS A 248 3.20 2.59 0.10
N ILE A 249 2.98 3.64 0.88
CA ILE A 249 3.65 3.84 2.16
C ILE A 249 3.31 2.73 3.16
N ASN A 250 2.04 2.31 3.22
CA ASN A 250 1.64 1.25 4.13
C ASN A 250 2.29 -0.10 3.78
N THR A 251 2.46 -0.37 2.49
CA THR A 251 3.20 -1.55 1.99
C THR A 251 4.68 -1.45 2.32
N ALA A 252 5.31 -0.28 2.11
CA ALA A 252 6.71 -0.03 2.44
C ALA A 252 6.98 -0.16 3.95
N ASN A 253 6.07 0.37 4.78
CA ASN A 253 6.12 0.24 6.24
C ASN A 253 6.07 -1.22 6.72
N ALA A 254 5.57 -2.18 5.92
CA ALA A 254 5.64 -3.59 6.29
C ALA A 254 7.11 -4.04 6.40
N ILE A 255 7.96 -3.54 5.50
CA ILE A 255 9.39 -3.85 5.42
C ILE A 255 10.15 -2.99 6.44
N PHE A 256 9.95 -1.67 6.42
CA PHE A 256 10.70 -0.75 7.29
C PHE A 256 10.44 -0.98 8.78
N GLU A 257 9.20 -1.30 9.18
CA GLU A 257 8.92 -1.60 10.60
C GLU A 257 9.57 -2.92 11.04
N ARG A 258 9.56 -3.94 10.17
CA ARG A 258 10.13 -5.26 10.45
C ARG A 258 11.65 -5.21 10.54
N ASP A 259 12.30 -4.59 9.56
CA ASP A 259 13.75 -4.72 9.36
C ASP A 259 14.54 -3.58 9.99
N LEU A 260 13.97 -2.37 10.02
CA LEU A 260 14.68 -1.16 10.49
C LEU A 260 14.06 -0.55 11.75
N SER A 261 12.90 -1.05 12.21
CA SER A 261 12.10 -0.39 13.25
C SER A 261 11.80 1.08 12.92
N LEU A 262 11.55 1.35 11.63
CA LEU A 262 11.18 2.66 11.11
C LEU A 262 9.76 2.63 10.55
N LYS A 263 9.07 3.77 10.61
CA LYS A 263 7.76 3.96 10.03
C LYS A 263 7.66 5.35 9.41
N PHE A 264 7.10 5.43 8.22
CA PHE A 264 6.81 6.69 7.55
C PHE A 264 5.32 7.06 7.68
N VAL A 265 5.06 8.36 7.85
CA VAL A 265 3.71 8.95 7.82
C VAL A 265 3.69 10.15 6.88
N LEU A 266 2.68 10.25 6.02
CA LEU A 266 2.51 11.36 5.09
C LEU A 266 2.21 12.67 5.83
N ILE A 267 2.74 13.78 5.32
CA ILE A 267 2.64 15.12 5.93
C ILE A 267 1.24 15.74 5.81
N GLU A 268 0.98 16.85 6.51
CA GLU A 268 -0.33 17.51 6.54
C GLU A 268 -0.76 18.05 5.16
N ASN A 269 0.20 18.53 4.38
CA ASN A 269 0.03 19.20 3.09
C ASN A 269 0.31 18.28 1.89
N GLU A 270 0.16 16.97 2.07
CA GLU A 270 0.50 15.99 1.02
C GLU A 270 -0.23 16.25 -0.30
N LEU A 271 -1.48 16.73 -0.25
CA LEU A 271 -2.26 17.04 -1.45
C LEU A 271 -1.63 18.11 -2.33
N ASP A 272 -0.80 19.00 -1.77
CA ASP A 272 -0.15 20.09 -2.51
C ASP A 272 0.98 19.56 -3.41
N LEU A 273 1.49 18.36 -3.10
CA LEU A 273 2.52 17.65 -3.87
C LEU A 273 1.95 16.68 -4.92
N ILE A 274 0.62 16.57 -4.98
CA ILE A 274 -0.08 15.75 -5.98
C ILE A 274 -0.35 16.60 -7.22
N PHE A 275 0.47 16.39 -8.25
CA PHE A 275 0.26 16.97 -9.58
C PHE A 275 -0.63 16.05 -10.41
N ILE A 276 -1.69 16.60 -11.01
CA ILE A 276 -2.71 15.82 -11.72
C ILE A 276 -2.69 16.02 -13.23
N ASP A 277 -1.97 17.03 -13.72
CA ASP A 277 -1.95 17.40 -15.13
C ASP A 277 -0.50 17.41 -15.61
N PRO A 278 -0.11 16.45 -16.48
CA PRO A 278 1.25 16.35 -17.01
C PRO A 278 1.76 17.63 -17.65
N GLU A 279 0.89 18.42 -18.29
CA GLU A 279 1.30 19.63 -19.01
C GLU A 279 1.63 20.80 -18.07
N SER A 280 1.24 20.70 -16.80
CA SER A 280 1.38 21.78 -15.81
C SER A 280 2.29 21.43 -14.65
N ASP A 281 2.74 20.18 -14.57
CA ASP A 281 3.64 19.77 -13.50
C ASP A 281 5.09 20.25 -13.77
N PRO A 282 5.90 20.44 -12.71
CA PRO A 282 7.19 21.08 -12.82
C PRO A 282 8.33 20.10 -13.16
N PHE A 283 8.04 18.87 -13.58
CA PHE A 283 9.00 17.78 -13.61
C PHE A 283 9.34 17.27 -15.02
N SER A 284 10.63 17.16 -15.31
CA SER A 284 11.15 16.66 -16.59
C SER A 284 11.35 15.13 -16.54
N ILE A 285 10.27 14.35 -16.70
CA ILE A 285 10.28 12.88 -16.44
C ILE A 285 11.25 12.07 -17.32
N GLU A 286 11.63 12.58 -18.49
CA GLU A 286 12.47 11.86 -19.46
C GLU A 286 13.92 11.67 -19.00
N ASN A 287 14.36 12.38 -17.96
CA ASN A 287 15.74 12.29 -17.47
C ASN A 287 15.82 12.31 -15.93
N LYS A 288 16.02 11.14 -15.33
CA LYS A 288 16.18 10.96 -13.89
C LYS A 288 17.26 11.84 -13.24
N PHE A 289 18.34 12.18 -13.97
CA PHE A 289 19.42 13.05 -13.46
C PHE A 289 19.02 14.53 -13.41
N ILE A 290 18.10 14.96 -14.26
CA ILE A 290 17.51 16.30 -14.18
C ILE A 290 16.44 16.29 -13.08
N LEU A 291 15.61 15.26 -13.08
CA LEU A 291 14.47 15.11 -12.17
C LEU A 291 14.86 15.13 -10.68
N ILE A 292 15.97 14.48 -10.31
CA ILE A 292 16.46 14.51 -8.92
C ILE A 292 16.96 15.91 -8.48
N GLU A 293 17.38 16.76 -9.41
CA GLU A 293 17.78 18.14 -9.11
C GLU A 293 16.57 19.09 -9.05
N GLU A 294 15.48 18.78 -9.77
CA GLU A 294 14.24 19.56 -9.77
C GLU A 294 13.40 19.38 -8.50
N ILE A 295 13.37 18.18 -7.92
CA ILE A 295 12.45 17.87 -6.80
C ILE A 295 12.69 18.75 -5.56
N GLN A 296 13.94 18.96 -5.16
CA GLN A 296 14.27 19.70 -3.94
C GLN A 296 13.73 21.14 -3.97
N PRO A 297 14.06 21.99 -4.97
CA PRO A 297 13.54 23.35 -5.01
C PRO A 297 12.02 23.41 -5.19
N VAL A 298 11.40 22.47 -5.92
CA VAL A 298 9.93 22.41 -6.07
C VAL A 298 9.26 22.14 -4.72
N MET A 299 9.73 21.13 -3.98
CA MET A 299 9.19 20.81 -2.67
C MET A 299 9.43 21.93 -1.67
N ASP A 300 10.59 22.56 -1.69
CA ASP A 300 10.91 23.67 -0.80
C ASP A 300 10.05 24.92 -1.08
N ASP A 301 9.69 25.19 -2.34
CA ASP A 301 8.78 26.29 -2.69
C ASP A 301 7.33 26.02 -2.25
N ILE A 302 6.83 24.80 -2.49
CA ILE A 302 5.45 24.40 -2.16
C ILE A 302 5.27 24.29 -0.64
N LEU A 303 6.19 23.56 0.02
CA LEU A 303 6.09 23.25 1.44
C LEU A 303 6.65 24.37 2.33
N LYS A 304 7.53 25.23 1.80
CA LYS A 304 8.14 26.35 2.52
C LYS A 304 8.82 25.89 3.81
N ASN A 305 8.18 26.15 4.95
CA ASN A 305 8.67 25.85 6.30
C ASN A 305 7.95 24.63 6.92
N ILE A 306 7.29 23.78 6.13
CA ILE A 306 6.63 22.58 6.67
C ILE A 306 7.71 21.56 7.05
N ASP A 307 7.61 21.06 8.28
CA ASP A 307 8.49 20.03 8.81
C ASP A 307 8.17 18.66 8.20
N TYR A 308 9.00 18.25 7.25
CA TYR A 308 9.14 16.87 6.76
C TYR A 308 10.58 16.38 6.95
N ASP A 309 10.74 15.09 7.24
CA ASP A 309 12.03 14.46 7.51
C ASP A 309 12.67 13.90 6.23
N LEU A 310 11.83 13.42 5.30
CA LEU A 310 12.24 12.86 4.01
C LEU A 310 11.26 13.26 2.90
N GLY A 311 11.79 13.68 1.75
CA GLY A 311 11.03 13.96 0.54
C GLY A 311 11.38 12.96 -0.56
N HIS A 312 10.39 12.61 -1.38
CA HIS A 312 10.58 11.66 -2.47
C HIS A 312 9.60 11.95 -3.61
N LEU A 313 10.04 11.80 -4.87
CA LEU A 313 9.17 11.90 -6.04
C LEU A 313 8.86 10.50 -6.55
N VAL A 314 7.59 10.25 -6.86
CA VAL A 314 7.17 9.06 -7.57
C VAL A 314 6.61 9.42 -8.94
N GLY A 315 7.06 8.69 -9.95
CA GLY A 315 6.60 8.82 -11.33
C GLY A 315 6.15 7.49 -11.92
N THR A 316 5.86 7.48 -13.22
CA THR A 316 5.63 6.24 -13.99
C THR A 316 6.93 5.43 -14.08
N ASN A 317 6.91 4.27 -14.75
CA ASN A 317 8.10 3.45 -14.95
C ASN A 317 9.26 4.19 -15.66
N ALA A 318 8.95 5.23 -16.44
CA ALA A 318 9.96 6.06 -17.12
C ALA A 318 10.84 6.86 -16.14
N CYS A 319 10.35 7.12 -14.91
CA CYS A 319 11.09 7.83 -13.87
C CYS A 319 12.36 7.07 -13.43
N GLY A 320 12.35 5.73 -13.50
CA GLY A 320 13.44 4.89 -13.00
C GLY A 320 13.66 5.05 -11.50
N GLY A 321 14.89 4.82 -11.03
CA GLY A 321 15.27 5.00 -9.62
C GLY A 321 16.61 5.74 -9.52
N LEU A 322 16.65 6.76 -8.66
CA LEU A 322 17.86 7.50 -8.30
C LEU A 322 17.63 8.21 -6.96
N ALA A 323 18.58 8.07 -6.05
CA ALA A 323 18.53 8.73 -4.74
C ALA A 323 19.88 9.25 -4.28
N SER A 324 19.86 10.38 -3.59
CA SER A 324 21.01 10.87 -2.84
C SER A 324 21.16 10.09 -1.52
N PRO A 325 22.32 9.52 -1.23
CA PRO A 325 22.53 8.82 0.03
C PRO A 325 22.50 9.78 1.23
N TYR A 326 22.04 9.28 2.39
CA TYR A 326 21.98 10.04 3.65
C TYR A 326 21.16 11.34 3.56
N ALA A 327 20.08 11.32 2.77
CA ALA A 327 19.19 12.45 2.59
C ALA A 327 18.32 12.72 3.83
N LEU A 328 18.01 11.70 4.63
CA LEU A 328 17.14 11.84 5.80
C LEU A 328 17.58 12.99 6.73
N CYS A 329 16.65 13.92 7.00
CA CYS A 329 16.86 15.10 7.84
C CYS A 329 18.05 15.99 7.41
N SER A 330 18.43 15.97 6.13
CA SER A 330 19.51 16.80 5.57
C SER A 330 18.98 17.91 4.65
N PRO A 331 19.83 18.86 4.21
CA PRO A 331 19.44 19.85 3.19
C PRO A 331 19.07 19.26 1.82
N THR A 332 19.43 18.00 1.56
CA THR A 332 19.07 17.27 0.33
C THR A 332 17.98 16.24 0.58
N LYS A 333 17.18 16.42 1.64
CA LYS A 333 16.17 15.46 2.10
C LYS A 333 15.10 15.10 1.09
N ALA A 334 14.88 15.89 0.04
CA ALA A 334 13.95 15.58 -1.03
C ALA A 334 14.60 14.86 -2.23
N LYS A 335 15.93 14.73 -2.29
CA LYS A 335 16.62 14.14 -3.45
C LYS A 335 16.49 12.62 -3.51
N GLY A 336 15.32 12.14 -3.91
CA GLY A 336 15.04 10.75 -4.21
C GLY A 336 13.86 10.63 -5.15
N ILE A 337 14.03 9.83 -6.18
CA ILE A 337 13.03 9.61 -7.22
C ILE A 337 12.89 8.11 -7.46
N SER A 338 11.66 7.64 -7.67
CA SER A 338 11.41 6.24 -8.02
C SER A 338 10.18 6.07 -8.90
N SER A 339 10.18 5.01 -9.70
CA SER A 339 8.96 4.49 -10.30
C SER A 339 8.00 4.07 -9.19
N PHE A 340 6.73 4.48 -9.32
CA PHE A 340 5.70 4.12 -8.36
C PHE A 340 5.39 2.63 -8.39
N TRP A 341 5.47 1.98 -9.55
CA TRP A 341 5.21 0.56 -9.68
C TRP A 341 6.49 -0.26 -9.42
N GLY A 342 6.31 -1.45 -8.86
CA GLY A 342 7.42 -2.34 -8.54
C GLY A 342 8.20 -1.98 -7.26
N PRO A 343 9.44 -2.49 -7.13
CA PRO A 343 10.20 -2.48 -5.87
C PRO A 343 11.02 -1.20 -5.65
N LEU A 344 11.21 -0.37 -6.68
CA LEU A 344 12.13 0.77 -6.65
C LEU A 344 11.84 1.74 -5.49
N PHE A 345 10.58 2.01 -5.18
CA PHE A 345 10.23 2.92 -4.08
C PHE A 345 10.91 2.56 -2.74
N VAL A 346 10.89 1.29 -2.34
CA VAL A 346 11.51 0.86 -1.07
C VAL A 346 13.04 0.89 -1.19
N HIS A 347 13.56 0.53 -2.36
CA HIS A 347 14.99 0.53 -2.65
C HIS A 347 15.59 1.94 -2.56
N GLU A 348 14.99 2.92 -3.22
CA GLU A 348 15.47 4.30 -3.28
C GLU A 348 15.31 5.02 -1.94
N ILE A 349 14.23 4.77 -1.20
CA ILE A 349 14.13 5.22 0.20
C ILE A 349 15.26 4.60 1.04
N GLY A 350 15.62 3.33 0.78
CA GLY A 350 16.76 2.68 1.41
C GLY A 350 18.10 3.37 1.14
N HIS A 351 18.30 3.94 -0.04
CA HIS A 351 19.46 4.80 -0.33
C HIS A 351 19.40 6.11 0.46
N GLN A 352 18.23 6.74 0.55
CA GLN A 352 18.06 8.02 1.25
C GLN A 352 18.23 7.95 2.78
N LEU A 353 17.98 6.79 3.38
CA LEU A 353 18.21 6.50 4.80
C LEU A 353 19.70 6.41 5.13
#